data_AF-A0A2V6Z0X7-F1
#
_entry.id   AF-A0A2V6Z0X7-F1
#
_cell.length_a   1.000
_cell.length_b   1.000
_cell.length_c   1.000
_cell.angle_alpha   90.00
_cell.angle_beta   90.00
_cell.angle_gamma   90.00
#
_symmetry.space_group_name_H-M   'P 1'
#
loop_
_entity.id
_entity.type
_entity.pdbx_description
1 polymer ?
#
loop_
_entity_poly.entity_id
_entity_poly.type
_entity_poly.pdbx_seq_one_letter_code
_entity_poly.pdbx_strand_id
1 'polypeptide(L)'
;MPEDRMSHRAPWECTFAKEQRSRCLPGKKPRTDHKYFEVLSLCILQAGLSWASVRRSWPRYRSAFLNFEIAKLARATPAALLRRPGALRNRKKVAALVVNAQEFERIRAEHGTFARYLRTVKSDKDACTILQERFRHVGPYTAEFYLHSVGRSVYGS
;
A
#
# COMPACT_ATOMS: atom_id res chain seq x y z
N MET A 1 13.56 -8.07 35.23
CA MET A 1 12.63 -7.00 34.79
C MET A 1 12.22 -7.32 33.37
N PRO A 2 10.96 -7.68 33.07
CA PRO A 2 10.59 -8.10 31.73
C PRO A 2 10.56 -6.87 30.83
N GLU A 3 11.34 -6.90 29.75
CA GLU A 3 11.36 -5.85 28.75
C GLU A 3 9.97 -5.76 28.09
N ASP A 4 9.22 -4.72 28.45
CA ASP A 4 8.03 -4.25 27.77
C ASP A 4 8.41 -3.79 26.35
N ARG A 5 8.67 -4.74 25.45
CA ARG A 5 9.06 -4.48 24.05
C ARG A 5 7.80 -4.15 23.25
N MET A 6 7.43 -2.87 23.34
CA MET A 6 6.37 -2.14 22.63
C MET A 6 5.87 -2.81 21.34
N SER A 7 4.62 -3.27 21.36
CA SER A 7 3.86 -3.60 20.14
C SER A 7 3.80 -2.40 19.20
N HIS A 8 3.82 -2.64 17.89
CA HIS A 8 3.80 -1.58 16.87
C HIS A 8 2.67 -1.78 15.86
N ARG A 9 2.14 -0.68 15.31
CA ARG A 9 1.00 -0.73 14.36
C ARG A 9 1.40 -0.51 12.90
N ALA A 10 0.90 -1.37 12.02
CA ALA A 10 1.08 -1.18 10.58
C ALA A 10 0.28 0.04 10.03
N PRO A 11 0.73 0.67 8.93
CA PRO A 11 2.01 0.45 8.26
C PRO A 11 3.15 1.35 8.77
N TRP A 12 2.88 2.41 9.54
CA TRP A 12 3.86 3.48 9.82
C TRP A 12 4.74 3.25 11.04
N GLU A 13 4.16 2.70 12.11
CA GLU A 13 4.86 2.40 13.35
C GLU A 13 5.63 1.07 13.24
N CYS A 14 5.41 0.31 12.16
CA CYS A 14 6.18 -0.89 11.88
C CYS A 14 7.65 -0.55 11.67
N THR A 15 8.48 -0.99 12.62
CA THR A 15 9.93 -0.88 12.56
C THR A 15 10.56 -2.09 11.86
N PHE A 16 9.82 -3.18 11.64
CA PHE A 16 10.37 -4.44 11.15
C PHE A 16 9.51 -5.11 10.06
N ALA A 17 9.75 -4.74 8.81
CA ALA A 17 9.43 -5.61 7.68
C ALA A 17 10.32 -6.86 7.78
N LYS A 18 9.68 -8.01 8.00
CA LYS A 18 10.17 -9.42 7.89
C LYS A 18 10.43 -10.20 9.19
N GLU A 19 10.93 -9.63 10.28
CA GLU A 19 11.44 -10.46 11.40
C GLU A 19 10.55 -10.53 12.65
N GLN A 20 9.54 -9.66 12.80
CA GLN A 20 8.65 -9.66 13.98
C GLN A 20 7.17 -9.63 13.62
N ARG A 21 6.78 -10.44 12.60
CA ARG A 21 5.37 -10.58 12.16
C ARG A 21 4.40 -10.87 13.31
N SER A 22 4.82 -11.68 14.27
CA SER A 22 4.01 -12.06 15.45
C SER A 22 3.75 -10.92 16.44
N ARG A 23 4.45 -9.78 16.32
CA ARG A 23 4.33 -8.63 17.23
C ARG A 23 3.77 -7.37 16.57
N CYS A 24 3.47 -7.45 15.27
CA CYS A 24 2.91 -6.35 14.49
C CYS A 24 1.38 -6.36 14.63
N LEU A 25 0.82 -5.29 15.17
CA LEU A 25 -0.62 -5.10 15.24
C LEU A 25 -1.14 -4.61 13.89
N PRO A 26 -2.31 -5.11 13.44
CA PRO A 26 -2.91 -4.67 12.20
C PRO A 26 -3.19 -3.16 12.23
N GLY A 27 -3.08 -2.56 11.04
CA GLY A 27 -3.39 -1.16 10.85
C GLY A 27 -4.87 -0.87 11.05
N LYS A 28 -5.22 0.42 11.19
CA LYS A 28 -6.63 0.82 11.26
C LYS A 28 -7.25 0.71 9.87
N LYS A 29 -8.48 0.22 9.80
CA LYS A 29 -9.27 0.21 8.57
C LYS A 29 -9.37 1.62 7.99
N PRO A 30 -8.88 1.87 6.76
CA PRO A 30 -8.99 3.18 6.14
C PRO A 30 -10.45 3.57 5.90
N ARG A 31 -10.76 4.87 6.03
CA ARG A 31 -12.12 5.41 5.82
C ARG A 31 -12.37 5.87 4.38
N THR A 32 -11.31 6.08 3.60
CA THR A 32 -11.39 6.64 2.24
C THR A 32 -10.55 5.80 1.28
N ASP A 33 -10.99 5.76 0.01
CA ASP A 33 -10.25 5.06 -1.05
C ASP A 33 -8.86 5.67 -1.28
N HIS A 34 -8.74 6.99 -1.14
CA HIS A 34 -7.45 7.68 -1.15
C HIS A 34 -6.48 7.07 -0.13
N LYS A 35 -6.96 6.79 1.08
CA LYS A 35 -6.10 6.20 2.11
C LYS A 35 -5.77 4.74 1.84
N TYR A 36 -6.70 3.95 1.29
CA TYR A 36 -6.41 2.60 0.79
C TYR A 36 -5.31 2.65 -0.28
N PHE A 37 -5.45 3.53 -1.27
CA PHE A 37 -4.47 3.67 -2.34
C PHE A 37 -3.11 4.18 -1.85
N GLU A 38 -3.08 5.10 -0.89
CA GLU A 38 -1.84 5.57 -0.27
C GLU A 38 -1.10 4.42 0.43
N VAL A 39 -1.83 3.55 1.16
CA VAL A 39 -1.24 2.38 1.82
C VAL A 39 -0.72 1.37 0.79
N LEU A 40 -1.45 1.12 -0.31
CA LEU A 40 -0.96 0.24 -1.38
C LEU A 40 0.32 0.80 -2.01
N SER A 41 0.33 2.11 -2.28
CA SER A 41 1.48 2.82 -2.84
C SER A 41 2.69 2.72 -1.91
N LEU A 42 2.47 2.82 -0.59
CA LEU A 42 3.51 2.62 0.41
C LEU A 42 4.12 1.21 0.33
N CYS A 43 3.30 0.16 0.26
CA CYS A 43 3.77 -1.22 0.18
C CYS A 43 4.62 -1.45 -1.09
N ILE A 44 4.20 -0.88 -2.22
CA ILE A 44 4.94 -0.95 -3.51
C ILE A 44 6.26 -0.20 -3.44
N LEU A 45 6.26 1.02 -2.90
CA LEU A 45 7.45 1.86 -2.80
C LEU A 45 8.46 1.28 -1.80
N GLN A 46 7.97 0.72 -0.69
CA GLN A 46 8.79 0.10 0.35
C GLN A 46 9.50 -1.16 -0.12
N ALA A 47 8.97 -1.92 -1.09
CA ALA A 47 9.56 -3.20 -1.52
C ALA A 47 11.07 -3.07 -1.88
N GLY A 48 11.97 -3.51 -1.00
CA GLY A 48 13.43 -3.37 -1.19
C GLY A 48 14.06 -2.10 -0.59
N LEU A 49 13.35 -1.37 0.28
CA LEU A 49 13.86 -0.27 1.10
C LEU A 49 13.60 -0.53 2.59
N SER A 50 14.47 -0.03 3.47
CA SER A 50 14.21 -0.04 4.91
C SER A 50 13.09 0.94 5.28
N TRP A 51 12.34 0.64 6.33
CA TRP A 51 11.27 1.52 6.82
C TRP A 51 11.78 2.91 7.24
N ALA A 52 12.98 3.00 7.80
CA ALA A 52 13.61 4.28 8.12
C ALA A 52 13.80 5.14 6.87
N SER A 53 14.30 4.55 5.79
CA SER A 53 14.48 5.24 4.50
C SER A 53 13.14 5.65 3.87
N VAL A 54 12.13 4.80 3.96
CA VAL A 54 10.77 5.10 3.48
C VAL A 54 10.16 6.25 4.27
N ARG A 55 10.19 6.21 5.61
CA ARG A 55 9.65 7.29 6.47
C ARG A 55 10.32 8.63 6.17
N ARG A 56 11.65 8.66 6.08
CA ARG A 56 12.41 9.88 5.74
C ARG A 56 12.03 10.42 4.36
N SER A 57 11.80 9.54 3.40
CA SER A 57 11.47 9.92 2.02
C SER A 57 9.97 10.16 1.80
N TRP A 58 9.09 9.78 2.72
CA TRP A 58 7.66 9.76 2.48
C TRP A 58 7.04 11.14 2.21
N PRO A 59 7.38 12.22 2.94
CA PRO A 59 6.88 13.55 2.61
C PRO A 59 7.24 13.97 1.18
N ARG A 60 8.46 13.61 0.75
CA ARG A 60 8.95 13.85 -0.61
C ARG A 60 8.18 13.02 -1.63
N TYR A 61 7.91 11.75 -1.35
CA TYR A 61 7.11 10.89 -2.22
C TYR A 61 5.67 11.37 -2.36
N ARG A 62 5.03 11.86 -1.28
CA ARG A 62 3.70 12.48 -1.38
C ARG A 62 3.72 13.63 -2.39
N SER A 63 4.65 14.57 -2.27
CA SER A 63 4.75 15.69 -3.22
C SER A 63 5.08 15.24 -4.65
N ALA A 64 5.99 14.28 -4.81
CA ALA A 64 6.40 13.75 -6.11
C ALA A 64 5.27 12.97 -6.81
N PHE A 65 4.43 12.24 -6.07
CA PHE A 65 3.34 11.42 -6.59
C PHE A 65 1.96 12.04 -6.37
N LEU A 66 1.87 13.37 -6.46
CA LEU A 66 0.59 14.12 -6.48
C LEU A 66 -0.30 13.84 -5.25
N ASN A 67 0.32 13.73 -4.08
CA ASN A 67 -0.29 13.34 -2.80
C ASN A 67 -1.02 11.99 -2.84
N PHE A 68 -0.66 11.12 -3.78
CA PHE A 68 -1.35 9.87 -4.06
C PHE A 68 -2.84 10.04 -4.40
N GLU A 69 -3.21 11.21 -4.94
CA GLU A 69 -4.56 11.45 -5.46
C GLU A 69 -4.84 10.52 -6.64
N ILE A 70 -5.79 9.59 -6.47
CA ILE A 70 -6.10 8.52 -7.43
C ILE A 70 -6.38 9.11 -8.81
N ALA A 71 -7.30 10.08 -8.90
CA ALA A 71 -7.71 10.70 -10.15
C ALA A 71 -6.56 11.42 -10.88
N LYS A 72 -5.61 12.00 -10.13
CA LYS A 72 -4.45 12.70 -10.71
C LYS A 72 -3.42 11.70 -11.21
N LEU A 73 -3.15 10.65 -10.44
CA LEU A 73 -2.19 9.61 -10.82
C LEU A 73 -2.71 8.74 -11.97
N ALA A 74 -4.01 8.45 -12.03
CA ALA A 74 -4.61 7.66 -13.11
C ALA A 74 -4.45 8.32 -14.49
N ARG A 75 -4.39 9.66 -14.52
CA ARG A 75 -4.18 10.48 -15.74
C ARG A 75 -2.72 10.84 -15.99
N ALA A 76 -1.82 10.56 -15.05
CA ALA A 76 -0.40 10.87 -15.18
C ALA A 76 0.32 9.86 -16.07
N THR A 77 1.47 10.25 -16.62
CA THR A 77 2.38 9.31 -17.29
C THR A 77 3.57 8.98 -16.39
N PRO A 78 4.09 7.73 -16.42
CA PRO A 78 5.27 7.38 -15.63
C PRO A 78 6.48 8.27 -15.92
N ALA A 79 6.66 8.67 -17.18
CA ALA A 79 7.73 9.57 -17.60
C ALA A 79 7.61 10.97 -16.96
N ALA A 80 6.40 11.52 -16.86
CA ALA A 80 6.18 12.80 -16.18
C ALA A 80 6.47 12.71 -14.68
N LEU A 81 6.04 11.62 -14.02
CA LEU A 81 6.29 11.40 -12.59
C LEU A 81 7.78 11.22 -12.28
N LEU A 82 8.51 10.49 -13.13
CA LEU A 82 9.97 10.28 -12.97
C LEU A 82 10.78 11.57 -13.08
N ARG A 83 10.28 12.59 -13.77
CA ARG A 83 10.93 13.91 -13.86
C ARG A 83 10.67 14.80 -12.64
N ARG A 84 9.72 14.44 -11.77
CA ARG A 84 9.39 15.27 -10.60
C ARG A 84 10.50 15.22 -9.56
N PRO A 85 10.88 16.36 -8.95
CA PRO A 85 11.87 16.40 -7.89
C PRO A 85 11.51 15.44 -6.75
N GLY A 86 12.46 14.59 -6.36
CA GLY A 86 12.28 13.68 -5.24
C GLY A 86 11.47 12.41 -5.53
N ALA A 87 11.09 12.18 -6.78
CA ALA A 87 10.49 10.93 -7.21
C ALA A 87 11.46 9.74 -7.07
N LEU A 88 10.90 8.56 -6.78
CA LEU A 88 11.66 7.31 -6.79
C LEU A 88 12.11 6.99 -8.22
N ARG A 89 13.41 6.77 -8.45
CA ARG A 89 13.99 6.50 -9.78
C ARG A 89 13.68 5.10 -10.34
N ASN A 90 12.87 4.30 -9.65
CA ASN A 90 12.48 2.96 -10.11
C ASN A 90 11.29 3.06 -11.07
N ARG A 91 11.57 2.97 -12.37
CA ARG A 91 10.58 3.08 -13.46
C ARG A 91 9.42 2.08 -13.32
N LYS A 92 9.71 0.83 -12.94
CA LYS A 92 8.70 -0.24 -12.79
C LYS A 92 7.70 0.09 -11.67
N LYS A 93 8.20 0.57 -10.53
CA LYS A 93 7.35 0.99 -9.40
C LYS A 93 6.50 2.20 -9.74
N VAL A 94 7.07 3.21 -10.41
CA VAL A 94 6.32 4.40 -10.83
C VAL A 94 5.24 4.04 -11.84
N ALA A 95 5.54 3.17 -12.81
CA ALA A 95 4.53 2.67 -13.75
C ALA A 95 3.40 1.92 -13.04
N ALA A 96 3.74 1.09 -12.04
CA ALA A 96 2.75 0.39 -11.23
C ALA A 96 1.82 1.35 -10.48
N LEU A 97 2.31 2.47 -9.94
CA LEU A 97 1.44 3.46 -9.27
C LEU A 97 0.37 4.04 -10.21
N VAL A 98 0.73 4.34 -11.46
CA VAL A 98 -0.22 4.85 -12.48
C VAL A 98 -1.27 3.80 -12.83
N VAL A 99 -0.82 2.58 -13.15
CA VAL A 99 -1.75 1.48 -13.52
C VAL A 99 -2.66 1.13 -12.36
N ASN A 100 -2.14 1.10 -11.13
CA ASN A 100 -2.93 0.81 -9.95
C ASN A 100 -3.94 1.93 -9.65
N ALA A 101 -3.59 3.20 -9.89
CA ALA A 101 -4.53 4.30 -9.76
C ALA A 101 -5.70 4.15 -10.75
N GLN A 102 -5.41 3.75 -11.99
CA GLN A 102 -6.45 3.45 -12.99
C GLN A 102 -7.35 2.29 -12.54
N GLU A 103 -6.77 1.25 -11.94
CA GLU A 103 -7.53 0.12 -11.41
C GLU A 103 -8.42 0.52 -10.23
N PHE A 104 -7.96 1.42 -9.35
CA PHE A 104 -8.81 2.00 -8.31
C PHE A 104 -10.01 2.77 -8.89
N GLU A 105 -9.83 3.54 -9.97
CA GLU A 105 -10.95 4.21 -10.65
C GLU A 105 -11.95 3.19 -11.22
N ARG A 106 -11.48 2.09 -11.83
CA ARG A 106 -12.37 1.02 -12.31
C ARG A 106 -13.16 0.39 -11.18
N ILE A 107 -12.50 0.00 -10.09
CA ILE A 107 -13.17 -0.59 -8.92
C ILE A 107 -14.17 0.39 -8.31
N ARG A 108 -13.87 1.69 -8.27
CA ARG A 108 -14.80 2.73 -7.81
C ARG A 108 -16.03 2.82 -8.71
N ALA A 109 -15.87 2.70 -10.03
CA ALA A 109 -16.99 2.68 -10.96
C ALA A 109 -17.86 1.41 -10.81
N GLU A 110 -17.24 0.24 -10.62
CA GLU A 110 -17.94 -1.06 -10.52
C GLU A 110 -18.60 -1.28 -9.14
N HIS A 111 -17.95 -0.87 -8.06
CA HIS A 111 -18.33 -1.22 -6.68
C HIS A 111 -18.58 -0.01 -5.78
N GLY A 112 -18.45 1.21 -6.29
CA GLY A 112 -18.61 2.47 -5.56
C GLY A 112 -17.39 2.86 -4.72
N THR A 113 -16.88 1.94 -3.88
CA THR A 113 -15.67 2.17 -3.06
C THR A 113 -14.79 0.94 -2.99
N PHE A 114 -13.49 1.13 -2.80
CA PHE A 114 -12.54 0.04 -2.61
C PHE A 114 -12.84 -0.78 -1.34
N ALA A 115 -13.33 -0.11 -0.28
CA ALA A 115 -13.78 -0.79 0.93
C ALA A 115 -14.98 -1.72 0.69
N ARG A 116 -15.92 -1.34 -0.20
CA ARG A 116 -17.06 -2.20 -0.59
C ARG A 116 -16.59 -3.35 -1.45
N TYR A 117 -15.70 -3.11 -2.40
CA TYR A 117 -15.06 -4.16 -3.18
C TYR A 117 -14.36 -5.21 -2.31
N LEU A 118 -13.50 -4.81 -1.37
CA LEU A 118 -12.87 -5.79 -0.47
C LEU A 118 -13.87 -6.60 0.36
N ARG A 119 -15.07 -6.07 0.66
CA ARG A 119 -16.12 -6.82 1.39
C ARG A 119 -16.80 -7.89 0.53
N THR A 120 -16.74 -7.82 -0.80
CA THR A 120 -17.32 -8.87 -1.66
C THR A 120 -16.42 -10.11 -1.73
N VAL A 121 -15.18 -10.00 -1.25
CA VAL A 121 -14.21 -11.11 -1.25
C VAL A 121 -14.45 -12.01 -0.03
N LYS A 122 -14.55 -13.32 -0.28
CA LYS A 122 -14.99 -14.32 0.71
C LYS A 122 -13.97 -14.58 1.82
N SER A 123 -12.69 -14.54 1.51
CA SER A 123 -11.61 -14.77 2.48
C SER A 123 -10.42 -13.82 2.27
N ASP A 124 -9.62 -13.62 3.31
CA ASP A 124 -8.40 -12.81 3.21
C ASP A 124 -7.34 -13.49 2.31
N LYS A 125 -7.38 -14.83 2.19
CA LYS A 125 -6.55 -15.56 1.22
C LYS A 125 -6.95 -15.24 -0.22
N ASP A 126 -8.25 -15.22 -0.52
CA ASP A 126 -8.76 -14.82 -1.83
C ASP A 126 -8.44 -13.36 -2.12
N ALA A 127 -8.53 -12.50 -1.09
CA ALA A 127 -8.17 -11.09 -1.22
C ALA A 127 -6.69 -10.93 -1.58
N CYS A 128 -5.80 -11.73 -1.00
CA CYS A 128 -4.40 -11.78 -1.40
C CYS A 128 -4.22 -12.15 -2.86
N THR A 129 -4.90 -13.20 -3.34
CA THR A 129 -4.82 -13.63 -4.75
C THR A 129 -5.32 -12.54 -5.70
N ILE A 130 -6.50 -12.00 -5.44
CA ILE A 130 -7.11 -10.94 -6.24
C ILE A 130 -6.20 -9.70 -6.31
N LEU A 131 -5.58 -9.31 -5.19
CA LEU A 131 -4.66 -8.19 -5.15
C LEU A 131 -3.43 -8.41 -6.05
N GLN A 132 -2.91 -9.64 -6.10
CA GLN A 132 -1.77 -9.99 -6.96
C GLN A 132 -2.14 -9.98 -8.44
N GLU A 133 -3.36 -10.42 -8.78
CA GLU A 133 -3.84 -10.50 -10.16
C GLU A 133 -4.20 -9.12 -10.72
N ARG A 134 -4.90 -8.29 -9.94
CA ARG A 134 -5.39 -6.99 -10.41
C ARG A 134 -4.38 -5.86 -10.31
N PHE A 135 -3.51 -5.88 -9.29
CA PHE A 135 -2.56 -4.78 -9.07
C PHE A 135 -1.15 -5.13 -9.52
N ARG A 136 -0.50 -4.15 -10.15
CA ARG A 136 0.88 -4.27 -10.60
C ARG A 136 1.85 -4.07 -9.44
N HIS A 137 2.94 -4.84 -9.47
CA HIS A 137 3.99 -4.80 -8.46
C HIS A 137 3.52 -5.18 -7.04
N VAL A 138 2.48 -6.00 -6.97
CA VAL A 138 1.95 -6.55 -5.72
C VAL A 138 2.20 -8.05 -5.73
N GLY A 139 3.30 -8.48 -5.11
CA GLY A 139 3.58 -9.91 -4.89
C GLY A 139 2.82 -10.46 -3.67
N PRO A 140 2.92 -11.78 -3.39
CA PRO A 140 2.25 -12.41 -2.26
C PRO A 140 2.50 -11.69 -0.93
N TYR A 141 3.78 -11.42 -0.64
CA TYR A 141 4.17 -10.69 0.57
C TYR A 141 3.59 -9.27 0.64
N THR A 142 3.58 -8.55 -0.49
CA THR A 142 3.05 -7.19 -0.56
C THR A 142 1.53 -7.18 -0.36
N ALA A 143 0.82 -8.16 -0.93
CA ALA A 143 -0.62 -8.31 -0.75
C ALA A 143 -0.97 -8.61 0.71
N GLU A 144 -0.28 -9.56 1.34
CA GLU A 144 -0.46 -9.89 2.75
C GLU A 144 -0.19 -8.68 3.66
N PHE A 145 0.92 -7.98 3.42
CA PHE A 145 1.28 -6.81 4.21
C PHE A 145 0.29 -5.65 3.99
N TYR A 146 -0.21 -5.47 2.77
CA TYR A 146 -1.25 -4.50 2.47
C TYR A 146 -2.53 -4.79 3.25
N LEU A 147 -3.04 -6.03 3.20
CA LEU A 147 -4.23 -6.44 3.95
C LEU A 147 -4.03 -6.18 5.45
N HIS A 148 -2.90 -6.59 6.01
CA HIS A 148 -2.53 -6.33 7.41
C HIS A 148 -2.51 -4.84 7.75
N SER A 149 -1.99 -4.01 6.84
CA SER A 149 -1.94 -2.56 7.00
C SER A 149 -3.31 -1.87 6.94
N VAL A 150 -4.30 -2.51 6.30
CA VAL A 150 -5.67 -1.98 6.20
C VAL A 150 -6.65 -2.66 7.16
N GLY A 151 -6.13 -3.37 8.16
CA GLY A 151 -6.92 -3.96 9.24
C GLY A 151 -7.52 -5.34 8.93
N ARG A 152 -7.01 -6.05 7.92
CA ARG A 152 -7.36 -7.43 7.59
C ARG A 152 -6.16 -8.32 7.84
N SER A 153 -6.31 -9.52 8.40
CA SER A 153 -5.15 -10.35 8.70
C SER A 153 -5.35 -11.75 8.18
N VAL A 154 -4.47 -12.15 7.25
CA VAL A 154 -4.41 -13.52 6.74
C VAL A 154 -3.96 -14.50 7.83
N TYR A 155 -3.22 -14.00 8.82
CA TYR A 155 -2.92 -14.71 10.05
C TYR A 155 -4.04 -14.39 11.03
N GLY A 156 -4.96 -15.33 11.20
CA GLY A 156 -6.10 -15.20 12.11
C GLY A 156 -5.67 -14.72 13.49
N SER A 157 -6.55 -13.93 14.10
CA SER A 157 -6.58 -13.62 15.54
C SER A 157 -6.47 -14.86 16.41
#